data_AF-A0A7X5CYP3-F1
#
_entry.id   AF-A0A7X5CYP3-F1
#
_cell.length_a   1.000
_cell.length_b   1.000
_cell.length_c   1.000
_cell.angle_alpha   90.00
_cell.angle_beta   90.00
_cell.angle_gamma   90.00
#
_symmetry.space_group_name_H-M   'P 1'
#
loop_
_entity.id
_entity.type
_entity.pdbx_description
1 polymer ?
#
loop_
_entity_poly.entity_id
_entity_poly.type
_entity_poly.pdbx_seq_one_letter_code
_entity_poly.pdbx_strand_id
1 'polypeptide(L)'
;MIQMNRQDKQETINQQQYQQKMMEWNHEKEELEKMYHEKLKKYVIECFLKQQGARNTKALLALIDLESITLNDDNTLEGLDIKQLKKEVPYLFEEQSENKKIEGTGYQSTNKKADKKSDIAKQFEQALMRR
;
A
#
# COMPACT_ATOMS: atom_id res chain seq x y z
N MET A 1 47.42 -13.47 -43.01
CA MET A 1 46.37 -13.63 -41.98
C MET A 1 47.03 -14.11 -40.71
N ILE A 2 47.05 -13.29 -39.65
CA ILE A 2 47.68 -13.64 -38.37
C ILE A 2 46.70 -14.57 -37.62
N GLN A 3 47.09 -15.82 -37.42
CA GLN A 3 46.29 -16.77 -36.65
C GLN A 3 46.45 -16.45 -35.15
N MET A 4 45.40 -15.92 -34.51
CA MET A 4 45.37 -15.73 -33.05
C MET A 4 45.57 -17.08 -32.32
N ASN A 5 46.39 -17.06 -31.26
CA ASN A 5 46.73 -18.22 -30.46
C ASN A 5 45.50 -18.71 -29.65
N ARG A 6 45.45 -19.99 -29.25
CA ARG A 6 44.26 -20.54 -28.54
C ARG A 6 43.99 -19.85 -27.20
N GLN A 7 45.05 -19.45 -26.48
CA GLN A 7 44.94 -18.74 -25.20
C GLN A 7 44.36 -17.34 -25.39
N ASP A 8 44.88 -16.56 -26.35
CA ASP A 8 44.38 -15.22 -26.69
C ASP A 8 42.90 -15.24 -27.12
N LYS A 9 42.48 -16.30 -27.84
CA LYS A 9 41.05 -16.50 -28.19
C LYS A 9 40.19 -16.72 -26.96
N GLN A 10 40.67 -17.49 -25.98
CA GLN A 10 39.92 -17.80 -24.76
C GLN A 10 39.82 -16.57 -23.83
N GLU A 11 40.87 -15.76 -23.75
CA GLU A 11 40.86 -14.48 -23.03
C GLU A 11 39.91 -13.47 -23.68
N THR A 12 39.90 -13.38 -25.01
CA THR A 12 38.97 -12.52 -25.75
C THR A 12 37.52 -12.92 -25.51
N ILE A 13 37.23 -14.23 -25.52
CA ILE A 13 35.89 -14.76 -25.20
C ILE A 13 35.49 -14.41 -23.76
N ASN A 14 36.42 -14.55 -22.81
CA ASN A 14 36.13 -14.24 -21.40
C ASN A 14 35.89 -12.73 -21.19
N GLN A 15 36.67 -11.87 -21.84
CA GLN A 15 36.45 -10.42 -21.83
C GLN A 15 35.09 -10.04 -22.42
N GLN A 16 34.69 -10.66 -23.54
CA GLN A 16 33.36 -10.45 -24.12
C GLN A 16 32.24 -10.89 -23.17
N GLN A 17 32.40 -12.02 -22.47
CA GLN A 17 31.44 -12.48 -21.46
C GLN A 17 31.33 -11.51 -20.28
N TYR A 18 32.44 -10.94 -19.81
CA TYR A 18 32.41 -9.91 -18.77
C TYR A 18 31.69 -8.65 -19.25
N GLN A 19 31.97 -8.19 -20.48
CA GLN A 19 31.31 -7.02 -21.05
C GLN A 19 29.79 -7.24 -21.19
N GLN A 20 29.36 -8.43 -21.64
CA GLN A 20 27.94 -8.78 -21.73
C GLN A 20 27.27 -8.75 -20.36
N LYS A 21 27.88 -9.39 -19.34
CA LYS A 21 27.35 -9.35 -17.96
C LYS A 21 27.26 -7.93 -17.40
N MET A 22 28.26 -7.10 -17.67
CA MET A 22 28.22 -5.69 -17.24
C MET A 22 27.09 -4.92 -17.91
N MET A 23 26.82 -5.16 -19.20
CA MET A 23 25.68 -4.55 -19.88
C MET A 23 24.35 -5.04 -19.31
N GLU A 24 24.22 -6.35 -19.07
CA GLU A 24 23.02 -6.94 -18.44
C GLU A 24 22.74 -6.35 -17.07
N TRP A 25 23.75 -6.27 -16.19
CA TRP A 25 23.60 -5.70 -14.86
C TRP A 25 23.25 -4.21 -14.88
N ASN A 26 23.85 -3.44 -15.79
CA ASN A 26 23.51 -2.02 -15.92
C ASN A 26 22.07 -1.84 -16.41
N HIS A 27 21.63 -2.67 -17.35
CA HIS A 27 20.27 -2.63 -17.86
C HIS A 27 19.25 -3.02 -16.77
N GLU A 28 19.48 -4.13 -16.07
CA GLU A 28 18.63 -4.58 -14.96
C GLU A 28 18.56 -3.52 -13.86
N LYS A 29 19.69 -2.87 -13.54
CA LYS A 29 19.72 -1.77 -12.58
C LYS A 29 18.84 -0.60 -13.02
N GLU A 30 18.96 -0.16 -14.27
CA GLU A 30 18.17 0.94 -14.82
C GLU A 30 16.66 0.61 -14.83
N GLU A 31 16.30 -0.61 -15.21
CA GLU A 31 14.90 -1.08 -15.16
C GLU A 31 14.36 -1.09 -13.72
N LEU A 32 15.17 -1.58 -12.77
CA LEU A 32 14.78 -1.63 -11.37
C LEU A 32 14.62 -0.24 -10.77
N GLU A 33 15.50 0.71 -11.12
CA GLU A 33 15.39 2.12 -10.74
C GLU A 33 14.11 2.74 -11.30
N LYS A 34 13.79 2.51 -12.58
CA LYS A 34 12.52 2.97 -13.19
C LYS A 34 11.31 2.40 -12.46
N MET A 35 11.26 1.09 -12.24
CA MET A 35 10.17 0.43 -11.51
C MET A 35 10.04 0.94 -10.08
N TYR A 36 11.17 1.23 -9.42
CA TYR A 36 11.18 1.79 -8.07
C TYR A 36 10.58 3.20 -8.05
N HIS A 37 11.02 4.09 -8.94
CA HIS A 37 10.50 5.45 -9.02
C HIS A 37 9.01 5.49 -9.35
N GLU A 38 8.55 4.63 -10.27
CA GLU A 38 7.12 4.51 -10.59
C GLU A 38 6.29 4.04 -9.39
N LYS A 39 6.77 3.02 -8.65
CA LYS A 39 6.08 2.52 -7.45
C LYS A 39 6.05 3.57 -6.35
N LEU A 40 7.16 4.27 -6.13
CA LEU A 40 7.27 5.33 -5.13
C LEU A 40 6.29 6.46 -5.46
N LYS A 41 6.27 6.93 -6.70
CA LYS A 41 5.35 7.98 -7.16
C LYS A 41 3.89 7.59 -6.93
N LYS A 42 3.49 6.38 -7.33
CA LYS A 42 2.14 5.85 -7.09
C LYS A 42 1.81 5.81 -5.60
N TYR A 43 2.74 5.33 -4.77
CA TYR A 43 2.55 5.24 -3.32
C TYR A 43 2.36 6.61 -2.67
N VAL A 44 3.18 7.61 -3.02
CA VAL A 44 3.05 8.97 -2.49
C VAL A 44 1.71 9.58 -2.87
N ILE A 45 1.26 9.39 -4.13
CA ILE A 45 -0.07 9.83 -4.58
C ILE A 45 -1.17 9.15 -3.79
N GLU A 46 -1.11 7.82 -3.59
CA GLU A 46 -2.10 7.10 -2.79
C GLU A 46 -2.16 7.62 -1.34
N CYS A 47 -1.01 7.86 -0.72
CA CYS A 47 -0.93 8.44 0.62
C CYS A 47 -1.54 9.84 0.68
N PHE A 48 -1.23 10.70 -0.29
CA PHE A 48 -1.80 12.04 -0.37
C PHE A 48 -3.32 12.00 -0.57
N LEU A 49 -3.82 11.19 -1.49
CA LEU A 49 -5.26 11.01 -1.71
C LEU A 49 -5.96 10.52 -0.44
N LYS A 50 -5.36 9.56 0.28
CA LYS A 50 -5.90 9.06 1.53
C LYS A 50 -5.97 10.14 2.61
N GLN A 51 -4.93 10.97 2.74
CA GLN A 51 -4.94 12.13 3.65
C GLN A 51 -6.04 13.15 3.29
N GLN A 52 -6.37 13.27 2.00
CA GLN A 52 -7.45 14.14 1.52
C GLN A 52 -8.86 13.55 1.68
N GLY A 53 -8.98 12.37 2.31
CA GLY A 53 -10.24 11.68 2.56
C GLY A 53 -10.70 10.80 1.40
N ALA A 54 -9.79 10.27 0.57
CA ALA A 54 -10.17 9.32 -0.47
C ALA A 54 -10.62 7.98 0.15
N ARG A 55 -11.82 7.54 -0.21
CA ARG A 55 -12.39 6.25 0.18
C ARG A 55 -11.85 5.10 -0.67
N ASN A 56 -11.57 5.36 -1.95
CA ASN A 56 -10.95 4.39 -2.87
C ASN A 56 -9.83 5.05 -3.68
N THR A 57 -8.61 4.96 -3.17
CA THR A 57 -7.42 5.53 -3.80
C THR A 57 -7.08 4.90 -5.14
N LYS A 58 -7.33 3.59 -5.33
CA LYS A 58 -7.05 2.89 -6.59
C LYS A 58 -7.93 3.38 -7.74
N ALA A 59 -9.21 3.65 -7.47
CA ALA A 59 -10.12 4.20 -8.47
C ALA A 59 -9.70 5.62 -8.87
N LEU A 60 -9.31 6.47 -7.91
CA LEU A 60 -8.79 7.80 -8.20
C LEU A 60 -7.48 7.74 -8.98
N LEU A 61 -6.57 6.84 -8.61
CA LEU A 61 -5.30 6.64 -9.31
C LEU A 61 -5.49 6.27 -10.79
N ALA A 62 -6.55 5.53 -11.11
CA ALA A 62 -6.89 5.15 -12.49
C ALA A 62 -7.49 6.31 -13.31
N LEU A 63 -8.02 7.34 -12.66
CA LEU A 63 -8.59 8.53 -13.30
C LEU A 63 -7.55 9.65 -13.47
N ILE A 64 -6.49 9.62 -12.67
CA ILE A 64 -5.43 10.62 -12.63
C ILE A 64 -4.38 10.30 -13.69
N ASP A 65 -3.97 11.31 -14.44
CA ASP A 65 -2.79 11.22 -15.31
C ASP A 65 -1.51 11.34 -14.49
N LEU A 66 -0.85 10.20 -14.27
CA LEU A 66 0.40 10.13 -13.52
C LEU A 66 1.55 10.88 -14.20
N GLU A 67 1.56 11.03 -15.52
CA GLU A 67 2.66 11.70 -16.23
C GLU A 67 2.67 13.20 -15.95
N SER A 68 1.50 13.80 -15.80
CA SER A 68 1.32 15.22 -15.48
C SER A 68 1.76 15.62 -14.06
N ILE A 69 1.89 14.64 -13.16
CA ILE A 69 2.21 14.87 -11.74
C ILE A 69 3.71 14.81 -11.52
N THR A 70 4.26 15.84 -10.86
CA THR A 70 5.65 15.85 -10.43
C THR A 70 5.75 15.54 -8.93
N LEU A 71 6.71 14.68 -8.59
CA LEU A 71 7.11 14.43 -7.21
C LEU A 71 8.37 15.23 -6.96
N ASN A 72 8.30 16.20 -6.06
CA ASN A 72 9.44 17.02 -5.67
C ASN A 72 10.31 16.30 -4.62
N ASP A 73 11.54 16.77 -4.43
CA ASP A 73 12.49 16.23 -3.45
C ASP A 73 11.96 16.31 -2.00
N ASP A 74 11.09 17.27 -1.70
CA ASP A 74 10.44 17.44 -0.39
C ASP A 74 9.26 16.47 -0.16
N ASN A 75 9.07 15.48 -1.04
CA ASN A 75 7.90 14.58 -1.08
C ASN A 75 6.55 15.30 -1.26
N THR A 76 6.56 16.51 -1.81
CA THR A 76 5.35 17.23 -2.21
C THR A 76 4.95 16.87 -3.64
N LEU A 77 3.64 16.84 -3.90
CA LEU A 77 3.09 16.56 -5.22
C LEU A 77 2.55 17.86 -5.84
N GLU A 78 2.96 18.14 -7.06
CA GLU A 78 2.42 19.23 -7.87
C GLU A 78 1.60 18.70 -9.04
N GLY A 79 0.65 19.50 -9.53
CA GLY A 79 -0.22 19.14 -10.67
C GLY A 79 -1.49 18.36 -10.32
N LEU A 80 -1.70 17.98 -9.05
CA LEU A 80 -2.90 17.25 -8.61
C LEU A 80 -3.96 18.18 -7.98
N ASP A 81 -5.04 18.49 -8.69
CA ASP A 81 -6.16 19.27 -8.16
C ASP A 81 -7.24 18.42 -7.47
N ILE A 82 -7.13 18.31 -6.16
CA ILE A 82 -8.08 17.59 -5.30
C ILE A 82 -9.47 18.24 -5.30
N LYS A 83 -9.56 19.57 -5.45
CA LYS A 83 -10.87 20.26 -5.44
C LYS A 83 -11.66 19.92 -6.69
N GLN A 84 -11.00 19.81 -7.83
CA GLN A 84 -11.62 19.36 -9.08
C GLN A 84 -12.06 17.89 -8.97
N LEU A 85 -11.18 17.01 -8.50
CA LEU A 85 -11.51 15.59 -8.29
C LEU A 85 -12.72 15.40 -7.37
N LYS A 86 -12.81 16.18 -6.28
CA LYS A 86 -13.98 16.14 -5.38
C LYS A 86 -15.28 16.59 -6.06
N LYS A 87 -15.22 17.45 -7.08
CA LYS A 87 -16.41 17.88 -7.84
C LYS A 87 -16.82 16.85 -8.88
N GLU A 88 -15.85 16.24 -9.57
CA GLU A 88 -16.11 15.28 -10.66
C GLU A 88 -16.49 13.91 -10.13
N VAL A 89 -15.80 13.43 -9.10
CA VAL A 89 -15.99 12.09 -8.52
C VAL A 89 -16.20 12.14 -7.00
N PRO A 90 -17.22 12.87 -6.51
CA PRO A 90 -17.46 13.06 -5.07
C PRO A 90 -17.65 11.75 -4.30
N TYR A 91 -18.22 10.73 -4.95
CA TYR A 91 -18.49 9.41 -4.36
C TYR A 91 -17.22 8.61 -4.01
N LEU A 92 -16.05 9.02 -4.50
CA LEU A 92 -14.76 8.41 -4.16
C LEU A 92 -14.11 9.05 -2.93
N PHE A 93 -14.70 10.10 -2.38
CA PHE A 93 -14.24 10.76 -1.16
C PHE A 93 -15.19 10.49 0.00
N GLU A 94 -14.65 10.54 1.22
CA GLU A 94 -15.44 10.56 2.43
C GLU A 94 -16.18 11.89 2.52
N GLU A 95 -17.50 11.82 2.68
CA GLU A 95 -18.28 12.99 3.07
C GLU A 95 -17.77 13.45 4.44
N GLN A 96 -17.44 14.74 4.59
CA GLN A 96 -17.13 15.34 5.89
C GLN A 96 -18.37 15.42 6.81
N SER A 97 -19.31 14.50 6.67
CA SER A 97 -20.33 14.26 7.67
C SER A 97 -19.67 13.60 8.87
N GLU A 98 -19.06 14.43 9.70
CA GLU A 98 -18.88 14.17 11.12
C GLU A 98 -20.14 13.44 11.61
N ASN A 99 -19.98 12.21 12.09
CA ASN A 99 -21.02 11.46 12.80
C ASN A 99 -22.17 10.83 11.99
N LYS A 100 -21.94 10.20 10.83
CA LYS A 100 -22.77 9.03 10.48
C LYS A 100 -22.33 7.86 11.36
N LYS A 101 -22.72 7.87 12.64
CA LYS A 101 -22.79 6.65 13.43
C LYS A 101 -23.70 5.73 12.62
N ILE A 102 -23.15 4.63 12.12
CA ILE A 102 -23.96 3.57 11.52
C ILE A 102 -24.75 3.01 12.70
N GLU A 103 -25.96 3.53 12.88
CA GLU A 103 -26.90 2.94 13.82
C GLU A 103 -27.25 1.57 13.24
N GLY A 104 -26.57 0.53 13.74
CA GLY A 104 -26.98 -0.83 13.46
C GLY A 104 -28.44 -1.01 13.89
N THR A 105 -29.18 -1.88 13.21
CA THR A 105 -30.59 -2.17 13.52
C THR A 105 -30.80 -2.88 14.87
N GLY A 106 -29.88 -2.72 15.82
CA GLY A 106 -30.06 -3.08 17.21
C GLY A 106 -30.48 -4.52 17.45
N TYR A 107 -29.85 -5.51 16.80
CA TYR A 107 -30.01 -6.89 17.26
C TYR A 107 -29.29 -7.05 18.59
N GLN A 108 -30.02 -6.81 19.69
CA GLN A 108 -29.58 -7.16 21.02
C GLN A 108 -29.90 -8.62 21.25
N SER A 109 -28.88 -9.47 21.15
CA SER A 109 -29.01 -10.87 21.57
C SER A 109 -29.42 -10.92 23.04
N THR A 110 -30.59 -11.49 23.32
CA THR A 110 -31.11 -11.69 24.68
C THR A 110 -30.32 -12.73 25.48
N ASN A 111 -29.29 -13.33 24.89
CA ASN A 111 -28.32 -14.13 25.61
C ASN A 111 -27.36 -13.22 26.38
N LYS A 112 -27.85 -12.65 27.49
CA LYS A 112 -26.99 -12.28 28.61
C LYS A 112 -26.06 -13.46 28.84
N LYS A 113 -24.75 -13.28 28.59
CA LYS A 113 -23.75 -14.21 29.11
C LYS A 113 -23.90 -14.15 30.63
N ALA A 114 -24.64 -15.08 31.20
CA ALA A 114 -24.61 -15.31 32.63
C ALA A 114 -23.14 -15.59 32.96
N ASP A 115 -22.52 -14.68 33.70
CA ASP A 115 -21.18 -14.86 34.23
C ASP A 115 -21.23 -16.06 35.18
N LYS A 116 -21.02 -17.27 34.64
CA LYS A 116 -21.13 -18.54 35.36
C LYS A 116 -20.26 -18.55 36.63
N LYS A 117 -19.20 -17.73 36.68
CA LYS A 117 -18.38 -17.51 37.88
C LYS A 117 -19.16 -16.89 39.04
N SER A 118 -20.09 -15.96 38.78
CA SER A 118 -20.93 -15.33 39.80
C SER A 118 -21.94 -16.30 40.38
N ASP A 119 -22.50 -17.18 39.54
CA ASP A 119 -23.53 -18.12 39.96
C ASP A 119 -22.93 -19.28 40.78
N ILE A 120 -21.73 -19.74 40.42
CA ILE A 120 -20.98 -20.74 41.20
C ILE A 120 -20.56 -20.16 42.56
N ALA A 121 -20.11 -18.89 42.60
CA ALA A 121 -19.74 -18.22 43.86
C ALA A 121 -20.94 -18.10 44.81
N LYS A 122 -22.12 -17.71 44.28
CA LYS A 122 -23.36 -17.62 45.06
C LYS A 122 -23.80 -18.97 45.63
N GLN A 123 -23.69 -20.05 44.85
CA GLN A 123 -24.02 -21.40 45.32
C GLN A 123 -23.09 -21.87 46.44
N PHE A 124 -21.80 -21.55 46.35
CA PHE A 124 -20.82 -21.90 47.39
C PHE A 124 -21.08 -21.14 48.69
N GLU A 125 -21.32 -19.83 48.61
CA GLU A 125 -21.66 -19.00 49.77
C GLU A 125 -22.95 -19.48 50.45
N GLN A 126 -23.98 -19.82 49.66
CA GLN A 126 -25.23 -20.36 50.17
C GLN A 126 -25.06 -21.73 50.87
N ALA A 127 -24.11 -22.55 50.41
CA ALA A 127 -23.79 -23.82 51.06
C ALA A 127 -23.06 -23.63 52.39
N LEU A 128 -22.21 -22.61 52.51
CA LEU A 128 -21.52 -22.25 53.75
C LEU A 128 -22.48 -21.67 54.81
N MET A 129 -23.48 -20.89 54.39
CA MET A 129 -24.49 -20.32 55.30
C MET A 129 -25.55 -21.30 55.79
N ARG A 130 -25.60 -22.52 55.24
CA ARG A 130 -26.55 -23.58 55.62
C ARG A 130 -26.06 -24.50 56.74
N ARG A 131 -24.89 -24.22 57.33
CA ARG A 131 -24.30 -25.02 58.40
C ARG A 131 -24.53 -24.42 59.78
#